data_AF-A0A7S3QGB7-F1
#
_entry.id   AF-A0A7S3QGB7-F1
#
_cell.length_a   1.000
_cell.length_b   1.000
_cell.length_c   1.000
_cell.angle_alpha   90.00
_cell.angle_beta   90.00
_cell.angle_gamma   90.00
#
_symmetry.space_group_name_H-M   'P 1'
#
loop_
_entity.id
_entity.type
_entity.pdbx_description
1 polymer ?
#
loop_
_entity_poly.entity_id
_entity_poly.type
_entity_poly.pdbx_seq_one_letter_code
_entity_poly.pdbx_strand_id
1 'polypeptide(L)'
;MKAGMKYYPERLGFLFCKKKGMTACKRAFDKIGVDIAMNIIRRCIPPSDNHPILHHVIRHAPDLEDDIGQYYPDAAFLRDTNGHTLSQVKFYMNLRRGKKTFKKNYSFFTGATDNQVNTMHPGTGLYPFMLAAVGNKSDLAAVYYLLSRNPKLVGVGGNKDSSDG
;
A
#
# COMPACT_ATOMS: atom_id res chain seq x y z
N MET A 1 -22.78 1.10 -12.79
CA MET A 1 -21.65 1.30 -11.84
C MET A 1 -21.75 0.42 -10.60
N LYS A 2 -22.87 0.41 -9.86
CA LYS A 2 -23.04 -0.35 -8.60
C LYS A 2 -22.68 -1.84 -8.71
N ALA A 3 -23.20 -2.55 -9.72
CA ALA A 3 -22.85 -3.96 -9.94
C ALA A 3 -21.35 -4.15 -10.25
N GLY A 4 -20.77 -3.29 -11.09
CA GLY A 4 -19.36 -3.37 -11.45
C GLY A 4 -18.41 -3.21 -10.26
N MET A 5 -18.73 -2.33 -9.31
CA MET A 5 -17.88 -2.11 -8.13
C MET A 5 -18.06 -3.20 -7.05
N LYS A 6 -19.26 -3.80 -6.99
CA LYS A 6 -19.58 -4.89 -6.07
C LYS A 6 -19.01 -6.25 -6.52
N TYR A 7 -19.01 -6.52 -7.83
CA TYR A 7 -18.57 -7.80 -8.40
C TYR A 7 -17.12 -7.81 -8.87
N TYR A 8 -16.52 -6.63 -9.08
CA TYR A 8 -15.12 -6.48 -9.51
C TYR A 8 -14.35 -5.57 -8.54
N PRO A 9 -14.13 -6.02 -7.29
CA PRO A 9 -13.43 -5.24 -6.26
C PRO A 9 -12.04 -4.79 -6.70
N GLU A 10 -11.34 -5.56 -7.54
CA GLU A 10 -10.04 -5.18 -8.10
C GLU A 10 -10.10 -3.91 -8.96
N ARG A 11 -11.28 -3.60 -9.51
CA ARG A 11 -11.54 -2.37 -10.27
C ARG A 11 -11.76 -1.15 -9.38
N LEU A 12 -11.86 -1.32 -8.06
CA LEU A 12 -11.89 -0.20 -7.10
C LEU A 12 -10.67 0.70 -7.22
N GLY A 13 -9.52 0.12 -7.57
CA GLY A 13 -8.30 0.86 -7.86
C GLY A 13 -8.50 1.99 -8.87
N PHE A 14 -9.43 1.85 -9.82
CA PHE A 14 -9.67 2.85 -10.86
C PHE A 14 -10.23 4.18 -10.33
N LEU A 15 -10.92 4.20 -9.19
CA LEU A 15 -11.33 5.45 -8.56
C LEU A 15 -10.12 6.31 -8.18
N PHE A 16 -9.04 5.65 -7.78
CA PHE A 16 -7.84 6.25 -7.21
C PHE A 16 -6.66 6.28 -8.19
N CYS A 17 -6.74 5.59 -9.33
CA CYS A 17 -5.77 5.69 -10.40
C CYS A 17 -5.78 7.10 -11.02
N LYS A 18 -4.59 7.70 -11.17
CA LYS A 18 -4.45 9.01 -11.79
C LYS A 18 -4.55 8.90 -13.31
N LYS A 19 -5.46 9.65 -13.93
CA LYS A 19 -5.54 9.86 -15.38
C LYS A 19 -5.38 11.36 -15.66
N LYS A 20 -4.35 11.74 -16.42
CA LYS A 20 -3.93 13.15 -16.61
C LYS A 20 -3.68 13.86 -15.26
N GLY A 21 -2.91 13.22 -14.38
CA GLY A 21 -2.49 13.79 -13.09
C GLY A 21 -3.53 13.74 -11.95
N MET A 22 -4.80 13.47 -12.24
CA MET A 22 -5.88 13.52 -11.25
C MET A 22 -6.68 12.20 -11.20
N THR A 23 -7.18 11.85 -10.02
CA THR A 23 -8.00 10.65 -9.83
C THR A 23 -9.46 10.95 -10.14
N ALA A 24 -10.25 9.91 -10.47
CA ALA A 24 -11.70 10.08 -10.66
C ALA A 24 -12.37 10.53 -9.35
N CYS A 25 -11.89 10.03 -8.21
CA CYS A 25 -12.35 10.42 -6.89
C CYS A 25 -12.09 11.91 -6.60
N LYS A 26 -10.87 12.41 -6.85
CA LYS A 26 -10.55 13.84 -6.64
C LYS A 26 -11.39 14.75 -7.53
N ARG A 27 -11.62 14.37 -8.80
CA ARG A 27 -12.54 15.12 -9.68
C ARG A 27 -13.96 15.19 -9.13
N ALA A 28 -14.44 14.12 -8.51
CA ALA A 28 -15.76 14.13 -7.88
C ALA A 28 -15.76 15.08 -6.67
N PHE A 29 -14.72 15.03 -5.83
CA PHE A 29 -14.58 15.94 -4.69
C PHE A 29 -14.58 17.41 -5.12
N ASP A 30 -13.82 17.74 -6.16
CA ASP A 30 -13.72 19.11 -6.66
C ASP A 30 -15.04 19.60 -7.32
N LYS A 31 -15.85 18.68 -7.88
CA LYS A 31 -17.08 19.03 -8.61
C LYS A 31 -18.32 19.14 -7.72
N ILE A 32 -18.45 18.24 -6.74
CA ILE A 32 -19.68 18.10 -5.94
C ILE A 32 -19.43 18.13 -4.42
N GLY A 33 -18.19 18.34 -4.00
CA GLY A 33 -17.80 18.30 -2.58
C GLY A 33 -17.53 16.89 -2.07
N VAL A 34 -16.72 16.80 -1.01
CA VAL A 34 -16.27 15.53 -0.41
C VAL A 34 -17.46 14.74 0.13
N ASP A 35 -18.32 15.36 0.94
CA ASP A 35 -19.45 14.66 1.60
C ASP A 35 -20.42 14.03 0.60
N ILE A 36 -20.82 14.79 -0.43
CA ILE A 36 -21.77 14.31 -1.45
C ILE A 36 -21.13 13.18 -2.26
N ALA A 37 -19.89 13.36 -2.70
CA ALA A 37 -19.16 12.33 -3.42
C ALA A 37 -19.00 11.06 -2.58
N MET A 38 -18.68 11.18 -1.30
CA MET A 38 -18.51 10.04 -0.41
C MET A 38 -19.83 9.35 -0.10
N ASN A 39 -20.94 10.08 0.01
CA ASN A 39 -22.25 9.47 0.12
C ASN A 39 -22.59 8.62 -1.12
N ILE A 40 -22.29 9.11 -2.32
CA ILE A 40 -22.46 8.34 -3.57
C ILE A 40 -21.56 7.10 -3.58
N ILE A 41 -20.29 7.24 -3.21
CA ILE A 41 -19.33 6.13 -3.16
C ILE A 41 -19.80 5.07 -2.16
N ARG A 42 -20.25 5.46 -0.96
CA ARG A 42 -20.77 4.53 0.07
C ARG A 42 -22.02 3.79 -0.35
N ARG A 43 -22.87 4.38 -1.19
CA ARG A 43 -24.03 3.68 -1.77
C ARG A 43 -23.63 2.60 -2.78
N CYS A 44 -22.46 2.74 -3.38
CA CYS A 44 -21.88 1.78 -4.32
C CYS A 44 -20.99 0.74 -3.62
N ILE A 45 -20.28 1.14 -2.57
CA ILE A 45 -19.37 0.32 -1.76
C ILE A 45 -19.71 0.59 -0.28
N PRO A 46 -20.67 -0.14 0.31
CA PRO A 46 -20.96 0.01 1.74
C PRO A 46 -19.73 -0.26 2.61
N PRO A 47 -19.58 0.39 3.78
CA PRO A 47 -18.43 0.14 4.68
C PRO A 47 -18.29 -1.31 5.16
N SER A 48 -19.39 -2.07 5.19
CA SER A 48 -19.41 -3.50 5.56
C SER A 48 -18.96 -4.44 4.43
N ASP A 49 -18.73 -3.92 3.23
CA ASP A 49 -18.20 -4.72 2.14
C ASP A 49 -16.72 -5.05 2.45
N ASN A 50 -16.34 -6.33 2.41
CA ASN A 50 -14.96 -6.85 2.65
C ASN A 50 -13.93 -6.40 1.58
N HIS A 51 -14.10 -5.19 1.05
CA HIS A 51 -13.33 -4.62 -0.02
C HIS A 51 -12.23 -3.75 0.59
N PRO A 52 -10.94 -4.01 0.28
CA PRO A 52 -9.80 -3.29 0.87
C PRO A 52 -9.62 -1.91 0.22
N ILE A 53 -10.65 -1.05 0.29
CA ILE A 53 -10.68 0.26 -0.38
C ILE A 53 -9.51 1.14 0.03
N LEU A 54 -9.14 1.13 1.32
CA LEU A 54 -8.00 1.90 1.82
C LEU A 54 -6.67 1.42 1.24
N HIS A 55 -6.48 0.12 1.01
CA HIS A 55 -5.26 -0.39 0.37
C HIS A 55 -5.12 0.17 -1.05
N HIS A 56 -6.22 0.33 -1.79
CA HIS A 56 -6.21 0.99 -3.09
C HIS A 56 -5.90 2.49 -2.99
N VAL A 57 -6.43 3.19 -1.99
CA VAL A 57 -6.10 4.60 -1.72
C VAL A 57 -4.61 4.75 -1.47
N ILE A 58 -4.02 3.97 -0.55
CA ILE A 58 -2.58 4.03 -0.25
C ILE A 58 -1.72 3.80 -1.50
N ARG A 59 -2.11 2.85 -2.35
CA ARG A 59 -1.37 2.47 -3.58
C ARG A 59 -1.43 3.53 -4.67
N HIS A 60 -2.56 4.21 -4.86
CA HIS A 60 -2.78 5.05 -6.04
C HIS A 60 -2.94 6.55 -5.72
N ALA A 61 -3.49 6.88 -4.55
CA ALA A 61 -3.82 8.23 -4.12
C ALA A 61 -3.64 8.40 -2.60
N PRO A 62 -2.40 8.27 -2.06
CA PRO A 62 -2.15 8.31 -0.62
C PRO A 62 -2.52 9.65 0.02
N ASP A 63 -2.59 10.70 -0.80
CA ASP A 63 -3.04 12.04 -0.44
C ASP A 63 -4.53 12.11 -0.06
N LEU A 64 -5.32 11.09 -0.42
CA LEU A 64 -6.74 10.97 -0.07
C LEU A 64 -6.98 10.04 1.12
N GLU A 65 -5.93 9.59 1.80
CA GLU A 65 -6.06 8.63 2.89
C GLU A 65 -6.99 9.10 3.99
N ASP A 66 -6.78 10.32 4.50
CA ASP A 66 -7.58 10.86 5.60
C ASP A 66 -9.02 11.17 5.15
N ASP A 67 -9.15 11.75 3.95
CA ASP A 67 -10.46 12.07 3.33
C ASP A 67 -11.35 10.83 3.20
N ILE A 68 -10.78 9.69 2.79
CA ILE A 68 -11.52 8.43 2.61
C ILE A 68 -11.62 7.63 3.91
N GLY A 69 -10.56 7.64 4.72
CA GLY A 69 -10.40 6.83 5.93
C GLY A 69 -11.53 7.04 6.93
N GLN A 70 -11.94 8.29 7.14
CA GLN A 70 -13.04 8.62 8.05
C GLN A 70 -14.39 7.99 7.65
N TYR A 71 -14.59 7.67 6.37
CA TYR A 71 -15.83 7.04 5.89
C TYR A 71 -15.73 5.50 5.82
N TYR A 72 -14.55 4.93 5.95
CA TYR A 72 -14.29 3.47 5.92
C TYR A 72 -13.31 3.05 7.04
N PRO A 73 -13.63 3.31 8.32
CA PRO A 73 -12.73 2.96 9.43
C PRO A 73 -12.45 1.45 9.48
N ASP A 74 -13.46 0.62 9.21
CA ASP A 74 -13.36 -0.84 9.27
C ASP A 74 -12.40 -1.41 8.21
N ALA A 75 -12.26 -0.71 7.07
CA ALA A 75 -11.35 -1.11 6.01
C ALA A 75 -9.87 -1.04 6.43
N ALA A 76 -9.55 -0.38 7.54
CA ALA A 76 -8.19 -0.37 8.10
C ALA A 76 -7.76 -1.74 8.63
N PHE A 77 -8.71 -2.58 9.03
CA PHE A 77 -8.47 -3.91 9.57
C PHE A 77 -8.56 -5.02 8.51
N LEU A 78 -9.05 -4.69 7.32
CA LEU A 78 -9.11 -5.64 6.21
C LEU A 78 -7.72 -5.97 5.69
N ARG A 79 -7.61 -7.17 5.11
CA ARG A 79 -6.44 -7.58 4.33
C ARG A 79 -6.71 -7.38 2.86
N ASP A 80 -5.69 -7.02 2.08
CA ASP A 80 -5.83 -7.02 0.62
C ASP A 80 -5.87 -8.46 0.06
N THR A 81 -6.04 -8.57 -1.25
CA THR A 81 -6.08 -9.86 -1.97
C THR A 81 -4.81 -10.70 -1.81
N ASN A 82 -3.71 -10.09 -1.37
CA ASN A 82 -2.44 -10.79 -1.10
C ASN A 82 -2.23 -11.03 0.40
N GLY A 83 -3.23 -10.78 1.23
CA GLY A 83 -3.18 -10.99 2.68
C GLY A 83 -2.53 -9.86 3.48
N HIS A 84 -2.17 -8.72 2.88
CA HIS A 84 -1.47 -7.66 3.62
C HIS A 84 -2.40 -6.82 4.47
N THR A 85 -1.91 -6.45 5.66
CA THR A 85 -2.52 -5.39 6.44
C THR A 85 -2.31 -4.03 5.79
N LEU A 86 -3.16 -3.06 6.12
CA LEU A 86 -3.00 -1.69 5.63
C LEU A 86 -1.61 -1.10 6.01
N SER A 87 -1.11 -1.43 7.21
CA SER A 87 0.20 -1.01 7.69
C SER A 87 1.36 -1.56 6.85
N GLN A 88 1.28 -2.83 6.43
CA GLN A 88 2.27 -3.42 5.51
C GLN A 88 2.27 -2.68 4.16
N VAL A 89 1.09 -2.47 3.56
CA VAL A 89 0.98 -1.74 2.29
C VAL A 89 1.52 -0.33 2.41
N LYS A 90 1.21 0.39 3.49
CA LYS A 90 1.77 1.73 3.76
C LYS A 90 3.28 1.71 3.83
N PHE A 91 3.87 0.76 4.55
CA PHE A 91 5.31 0.63 4.69
C PHE A 91 5.98 0.41 3.33
N TYR A 92 5.53 -0.58 2.55
CA TYR A 92 6.08 -0.87 1.23
C TYR A 92 5.92 0.30 0.25
N MET A 93 4.77 0.97 0.23
CA MET A 93 4.53 2.10 -0.66
C MET A 93 5.41 3.30 -0.32
N ASN A 94 5.72 3.52 0.97
CA ASN A 94 6.65 4.57 1.38
C ASN A 94 8.09 4.28 0.94
N LEU A 95 8.54 3.01 1.07
CA LEU A 95 9.85 2.57 0.59
C LEU A 95 9.96 2.71 -0.93
N ARG A 96 9.02 2.10 -1.68
CA ARG A 96 9.03 2.09 -3.15
C ARG A 96 9.02 3.49 -3.75
N ARG A 97 8.24 4.41 -3.18
CA ARG A 97 8.14 5.79 -3.69
C ARG A 97 9.37 6.63 -3.36
N GLY A 98 10.25 6.20 -2.45
CA GLY A 98 11.40 6.97 -1.98
C GLY A 98 11.00 8.30 -1.33
N LYS A 99 9.77 8.41 -0.80
CA LYS A 99 9.29 9.63 -0.13
C LYS A 99 9.89 9.79 1.27
N LYS A 100 10.29 8.67 1.90
CA LYS A 100 10.91 8.63 3.22
C LYS A 100 12.37 8.24 3.07
N THR A 101 13.26 9.01 3.69
CA THR A 101 14.71 8.73 3.76
C THR A 101 15.10 8.55 5.21
N PHE A 102 16.04 7.67 5.53
CA PHE A 102 16.52 7.38 6.86
C PHE A 102 16.91 8.65 7.63
N LYS A 103 17.70 9.53 6.98
CA LYS A 103 18.16 10.80 7.58
C LYS A 103 17.01 11.72 8.03
N LYS A 104 15.93 11.79 7.25
CA LYS A 104 14.80 12.71 7.52
C LYS A 104 13.63 12.03 8.25
N ASN A 105 13.56 10.71 8.20
CA ASN A 105 12.42 9.93 8.64
C ASN A 105 12.86 8.73 9.47
N TYR A 106 13.84 8.92 10.34
CA TYR A 106 14.39 7.87 11.20
C TYR A 106 13.30 7.06 11.92
N SER A 107 12.31 7.72 12.53
CA SER A 107 11.20 7.07 13.23
C SER A 107 10.33 6.15 12.36
N PHE A 108 10.26 6.39 11.04
CA PHE A 108 9.56 5.49 10.12
C PHE A 108 10.27 4.15 10.00
N PHE A 109 11.62 4.15 9.98
CA PHE A 109 12.41 2.93 9.87
C PHE A 109 12.50 2.20 11.21
N THR A 110 12.72 2.93 12.31
CA THR A 110 12.80 2.31 13.64
C THR A 110 11.46 1.82 14.15
N GLY A 111 10.35 2.45 13.74
CA GLY A 111 8.98 2.01 14.03
C GLY A 111 8.49 0.83 13.18
N ALA A 112 9.27 0.36 12.21
CA ALA A 112 8.89 -0.81 11.42
C ALA A 112 8.89 -2.06 12.31
N THR A 113 7.86 -2.89 12.18
CA THR A 113 7.77 -4.17 12.91
C THR A 113 8.64 -5.24 12.27
N ASP A 114 9.05 -6.26 13.02
CA ASP A 114 9.78 -7.41 12.46
C ASP A 114 9.00 -8.09 11.33
N ASN A 115 7.67 -8.20 11.49
CA ASN A 115 6.81 -8.75 10.46
C ASN A 115 6.86 -7.93 9.15
N GLN A 116 6.93 -6.60 9.23
CA GLN A 116 7.11 -5.76 8.05
C GLN A 116 8.51 -5.93 7.43
N VAL A 117 9.56 -5.99 8.26
CA VAL A 117 10.95 -6.13 7.82
C VAL A 117 11.23 -7.49 7.17
N ASN A 118 10.63 -8.56 7.70
CA ASN A 118 10.91 -9.95 7.32
C ASN A 118 9.95 -10.50 6.25
N THR A 119 8.95 -9.74 5.81
CA THR A 119 7.99 -10.21 4.80
C THR A 119 8.36 -9.67 3.41
N MET A 120 8.55 -10.58 2.45
CA MET A 120 8.70 -10.21 1.04
C MET A 120 7.42 -9.58 0.52
N HIS A 121 7.56 -8.56 -0.32
CA HIS A 121 6.43 -8.03 -1.07
C HIS A 121 6.05 -9.01 -2.19
N PRO A 122 4.84 -9.59 -2.22
CA PRO A 122 4.47 -10.70 -3.11
C PRO A 122 4.39 -10.28 -4.57
N GLY A 123 4.15 -9.00 -4.86
CA GLY A 123 4.15 -8.49 -6.24
C GLY A 123 5.54 -8.28 -6.83
N THR A 124 6.60 -8.27 -6.01
CA THR A 124 7.97 -8.02 -6.48
C THR A 124 8.96 -9.09 -6.06
N GLY A 125 8.62 -9.97 -5.11
CA GLY A 125 9.54 -10.94 -4.51
C GLY A 125 10.68 -10.30 -3.72
N LEU A 126 10.57 -9.01 -3.37
CA LEU A 126 11.65 -8.25 -2.73
C LEU A 126 11.38 -8.04 -1.25
N TYR A 127 12.42 -8.18 -0.45
CA TYR A 127 12.41 -7.73 0.95
C TYR A 127 12.42 -6.19 1.04
N PRO A 128 11.97 -5.61 2.16
CA PRO A 128 12.00 -4.17 2.42
C PRO A 128 13.32 -3.48 2.15
N PHE A 129 14.45 -4.07 2.56
CA PHE A 129 15.77 -3.46 2.33
C PHE A 129 16.09 -3.40 0.82
N MET A 130 15.67 -4.42 0.05
CA MET A 130 15.80 -4.42 -1.41
C MET A 130 14.85 -3.39 -2.05
N LEU A 131 13.61 -3.29 -1.56
CA LEU A 131 12.65 -2.27 -2.00
C LEU A 131 13.17 -0.84 -1.75
N ALA A 132 13.85 -0.61 -0.64
CA ALA A 132 14.51 0.66 -0.34
C ALA A 132 15.67 0.94 -1.31
N ALA A 133 16.39 -0.10 -1.74
CA ALA A 133 17.51 0.02 -2.67
C ALA A 133 17.06 0.35 -4.11
N VAL A 134 15.97 -0.25 -4.58
CA VAL A 134 15.42 -0.04 -5.95
C VAL A 134 14.46 1.16 -6.06
N GLY A 135 14.12 1.80 -4.95
CA GLY A 135 13.24 2.97 -4.94
C GLY A 135 13.87 4.16 -5.66
N ASN A 136 13.03 5.12 -6.08
CA ASN A 136 13.46 6.32 -6.83
C ASN A 136 14.54 7.17 -6.13
N LYS A 137 14.69 7.01 -4.80
CA LYS A 137 15.78 7.59 -4.00
C LYS A 137 16.38 6.46 -3.19
N SER A 138 17.36 5.77 -3.77
CA SER A 138 18.13 4.76 -3.05
C SER A 138 18.80 5.40 -1.84
N ASP A 139 18.43 4.95 -0.65
CA ASP A 139 18.95 5.45 0.62
C ASP A 139 19.76 4.34 1.29
N LEU A 140 21.08 4.42 1.14
CA LEU A 140 21.98 3.39 1.65
C LEU A 140 21.87 3.20 3.17
N ALA A 141 21.59 4.26 3.93
CA ALA A 141 21.40 4.16 5.37
C ALA A 141 20.10 3.41 5.72
N ALA A 142 19.02 3.65 4.96
CA ALA A 142 17.79 2.87 5.09
C ALA A 142 18.00 1.40 4.74
N VAL A 143 18.72 1.12 3.64
CA VAL A 143 19.03 -0.25 3.21
C VAL A 143 19.84 -0.97 4.29
N TYR A 144 20.92 -0.35 4.75
CA TYR A 144 21.77 -0.92 5.79
C TYR A 144 21.00 -1.17 7.09
N TYR A 145 20.19 -0.20 7.54
CA TYR A 145 19.39 -0.37 8.76
C TYR A 145 18.35 -1.48 8.64
N LEU A 146 17.60 -1.55 7.54
CA LEU A 146 16.60 -2.58 7.35
C LEU A 146 17.22 -3.98 7.24
N LEU A 147 18.39 -4.08 6.62
CA LEU A 147 19.14 -5.33 6.51
C LEU A 147 19.76 -5.76 7.85
N SER A 148 20.32 -4.82 8.60
CA SER A 148 20.96 -5.11 9.89
C SER A 148 19.98 -5.64 10.95
N ARG A 149 18.68 -5.33 10.79
CA ARG A 149 17.61 -5.90 11.62
C ARG A 149 17.41 -7.40 11.44
N ASN A 150 17.70 -7.93 10.26
CA ASN A 150 17.73 -9.37 10.04
C ASN A 150 18.70 -9.72 8.90
N PRO A 151 20.00 -9.87 9.20
CA PRO A 151 21.01 -10.16 8.18
C PRO A 151 20.81 -11.50 7.47
N LYS A 152 20.05 -12.43 8.08
CA LYS A 152 19.76 -13.76 7.51
C LYS A 152 18.90 -13.69 6.25
N LEU A 153 18.29 -12.55 5.95
CA LEU A 153 17.53 -12.35 4.71
C LEU A 153 18.43 -12.30 3.47
N VAL A 154 19.74 -12.13 3.64
CA VAL A 154 20.74 -12.24 2.56
C VAL A 154 20.95 -13.72 2.22
N GLY A 155 20.82 -14.08 0.94
CA GLY A 155 21.07 -15.44 0.46
C GLY A 155 19.84 -16.37 0.40
N VAL A 156 18.71 -15.98 1.00
CA VAL A 156 17.46 -16.78 0.97
C VAL A 156 16.73 -16.72 -0.39
N GLY A 157 17.08 -15.76 -1.25
CA GLY A 157 16.47 -15.57 -2.57
C GLY A 157 16.93 -16.54 -3.68
N GLY A 158 17.72 -17.57 -3.36
CA GLY A 158 18.42 -18.40 -4.34
C GLY A 158 18.03 -19.88 -4.45
N ASN A 159 17.24 -20.45 -3.53
CA ASN A 159 16.91 -21.89 -3.59
C ASN A 159 15.41 -22.15 -3.57
N LYS A 160 14.85 -22.25 -4.78
CA LYS A 160 13.89 -23.30 -5.12
C LYS A 160 14.41 -23.97 -6.37
N ASP A 161 14.87 -25.20 -6.21
CA ASP A 161 14.98 -26.28 -7.20
C ASP A 161 16.28 -27.07 -6.95
N SER A 162 16.19 -28.10 -6.11
CA SER A 162 16.81 -29.42 -6.31
C SER A 162 16.77 -30.23 -5.01
N SER A 163 15.74 -31.06 -4.89
CA SER A 163 15.82 -32.35 -4.22
C SER A 163 14.60 -33.18 -4.63
N ASP A 164 14.61 -33.65 -5.88
CA ASP A 164 14.15 -34.99 -6.20
C ASP A 164 15.40 -35.78 -6.61
N GLY A 165 15.67 -36.84 -5.85
CA GLY A 165 16.81 -37.73 -5.98
C GLY A 165 16.70 -38.81 -4.93
#